data_AF-A0A9W9PI45-F1
#
_entry.id   AF-A0A9W9PI45-F1
#
_cell.length_a   1.000
_cell.length_b   1.000
_cell.length_c   1.000
_cell.angle_alpha   90.00
_cell.angle_beta   90.00
_cell.angle_gamma   90.00
#
_symmetry.space_group_name_H-M   'P 1'
#
loop_
_entity.id
_entity.type
_entity.pdbx_description
1 polymer ?
#
loop_
_entity_poly.entity_id
_entity_poly.type
_entity_poly.pdbx_seq_one_letter_code
_entity_poly.pdbx_strand_id
1 'polypeptide(L)'
;MRYLAQDDRAQLAGEYFAPEGLYEYIKQLPFTGRVKSDATTLVAGEWTEILLEYEVGGSGLADGAWIKGTFKFYSDWALFQTSDRTKDNYVSVEYVPNKLFPGQTPATVQSLSIRFDQKGHERPFQKALVVDVHDGYLNPGDRILIRLGDRRYGGRGTRAQTFVEKDFRWRFYIDPVGTS
;
A
#
# COMPACT_ATOMS: atom_id res chain seq x y z
N MET A 1 -8.58 19.31 10.45
CA MET A 1 -9.38 18.63 11.50
C MET A 1 -9.08 19.30 12.82
N ARG A 2 -10.09 19.59 13.66
CA ARG A 2 -9.88 20.13 15.01
C ARG A 2 -9.29 19.04 15.91
N TYR A 3 -8.26 19.40 16.68
CA TYR A 3 -7.70 18.55 17.71
C TYR A 3 -8.47 18.79 19.02
N LEU A 4 -8.77 17.71 19.75
CA LEU A 4 -9.44 17.78 21.05
C LEU A 4 -8.40 17.52 22.15
N ALA A 5 -8.39 18.37 23.17
CA ALA A 5 -7.57 18.12 24.35
C ALA A 5 -8.06 16.87 25.10
N GLN A 6 -7.27 16.34 26.02
CA GLN A 6 -7.66 15.17 26.82
C GLN A 6 -8.97 15.41 27.58
N ASP A 7 -9.11 16.57 28.22
CA ASP A 7 -10.31 16.93 28.98
C ASP A 7 -11.55 17.04 28.08
N ASP A 8 -11.40 17.63 26.88
CA ASP A 8 -12.48 17.72 25.89
C ASP A 8 -12.94 16.31 25.46
N ARG A 9 -12.00 15.39 25.25
CA ARG A 9 -12.30 14.00 24.88
C ARG A 9 -13.05 13.28 26.00
N ALA A 10 -12.60 13.42 27.24
CA ALA A 10 -13.25 12.81 28.40
C ALA A 10 -14.67 13.34 28.61
N GLN A 11 -14.88 14.65 28.46
CA GLN A 11 -16.22 15.25 28.56
C GLN A 11 -17.17 14.77 27.47
N LEU A 12 -16.67 14.58 26.24
CA LEU A 12 -17.49 14.17 25.09
C LEU A 12 -17.77 12.66 25.05
N ALA A 13 -16.77 11.83 25.34
CA ALA A 13 -16.85 10.38 25.20
C ALA A 13 -17.26 9.66 26.50
N GLY A 14 -17.21 10.32 27.65
CA GLY A 14 -17.42 9.69 28.96
C GLY A 14 -16.23 8.84 29.38
N GLU A 15 -16.48 7.74 30.09
CA GLU A 15 -15.44 6.76 30.44
C GLU A 15 -15.08 5.94 29.20
N TYR A 16 -13.82 6.03 28.75
CA TYR A 16 -13.33 5.28 27.61
C TYR A 16 -11.88 4.83 27.84
N PHE A 17 -11.49 3.77 27.13
CA PHE A 17 -10.10 3.38 26.98
C PHE A 17 -9.60 3.78 25.59
N ALA A 18 -8.46 4.48 25.54
CA ALA A 18 -7.70 4.65 24.31
C ALA A 18 -6.21 4.50 24.61
N PRO A 19 -5.46 3.84 23.71
CA PRO A 19 -4.01 3.76 23.85
C PRO A 19 -3.37 5.14 23.96
N GLU A 20 -2.40 5.27 24.87
CA GLU A 20 -1.76 6.54 25.16
C GLU A 20 -1.02 7.08 23.94
N GLY A 21 -1.29 8.33 23.53
CA GLY A 21 -0.64 8.96 22.38
C GLY A 21 -1.15 8.53 21.00
N LEU A 22 -2.01 7.51 20.91
CA LEU A 22 -2.46 6.97 19.63
C LEU A 22 -3.37 7.96 18.87
N TYR A 23 -4.25 8.67 19.59
CA TYR A 23 -5.12 9.67 18.97
C TYR A 23 -4.31 10.77 18.27
N GLU A 24 -3.28 11.25 18.96
CA GLU A 24 -2.38 12.29 18.50
C GLU A 24 -1.62 11.87 17.26
N TYR A 25 -1.11 10.64 17.29
CA TYR A 25 -0.44 10.03 16.16
C TYR A 25 -1.37 9.88 14.94
N ILE A 26 -2.57 9.31 15.13
CA ILE A 26 -3.54 9.12 14.04
C ILE A 26 -3.90 10.47 13.39
N LYS A 27 -4.02 11.55 14.17
CA LYS A 27 -4.31 12.89 13.64
C LYS A 27 -3.19 13.49 12.78
N GLN A 28 -1.96 12.96 12.85
CA GLN A 28 -0.84 13.39 12.01
C GLN A 28 -0.75 12.60 10.69
N LEU A 29 -1.47 11.48 10.58
CA LEU A 29 -1.51 10.65 9.37
C LEU A 29 -2.54 11.21 8.37
N PRO A 30 -2.26 11.14 7.05
CA PRO A 30 -3.29 11.35 6.05
C PRO A 30 -4.35 10.26 6.18
N PHE A 31 -5.60 10.59 5.86
CA PHE A 31 -6.72 9.67 6.03
C PHE A 31 -6.49 8.35 5.30
N THR A 32 -6.14 8.41 4.01
CA THR A 32 -5.89 7.23 3.16
C THR A 32 -4.42 6.80 3.11
N GLY A 33 -3.54 7.37 3.94
CA GLY A 33 -2.14 6.96 4.00
C GLY A 33 -1.23 7.65 2.98
N ARG A 34 -0.02 7.10 2.82
CA ARG A 34 1.04 7.63 1.94
C ARG A 34 1.70 6.50 1.17
N VAL A 35 2.18 6.80 -0.03
CA VAL A 35 3.02 5.86 -0.80
C VAL A 35 4.37 6.49 -1.05
N LYS A 36 5.42 5.70 -0.89
CA LYS A 36 6.80 6.03 -1.29
C LYS A 36 7.32 4.97 -2.24
N SER A 37 8.23 5.36 -3.12
CA SER A 37 9.03 4.43 -3.90
C SER A 37 10.50 4.64 -3.57
N ASP A 38 11.27 3.56 -3.55
CA ASP A 38 12.73 3.62 -3.50
C ASP A 38 13.34 4.11 -4.83
N ALA A 39 12.59 4.05 -5.93
CA ALA A 39 12.98 4.55 -7.24
C ALA A 39 12.24 5.85 -7.60
N THR A 40 12.99 6.87 -8.01
CA THR A 40 12.44 8.14 -8.53
C THR A 40 12.85 8.40 -9.98
N THR A 41 13.74 7.59 -10.53
CA THR A 41 14.20 7.64 -11.92
C THR A 41 14.62 6.24 -12.34
N LEU A 42 14.38 5.91 -13.61
CA LEU A 42 14.72 4.62 -14.22
C LEU A 42 15.34 4.86 -15.60
N VAL A 43 16.19 3.92 -16.02
CA VAL A 43 16.71 3.81 -17.38
C VAL A 43 15.72 3.04 -18.23
N ALA A 44 15.38 3.59 -19.40
CA ALA A 44 14.44 2.97 -20.32
C ALA A 44 14.90 1.54 -20.70
N GLY A 45 14.00 0.57 -20.51
CA GLY A 45 14.25 -0.85 -20.81
C GLY A 45 15.11 -1.61 -19.78
N GLU A 46 15.51 -0.98 -18.67
CA GLU A 46 16.29 -1.67 -17.65
C GLU A 46 15.50 -2.78 -16.96
N TRP A 47 16.23 -3.77 -16.45
CA TRP A 47 15.68 -4.74 -15.50
C TRP A 47 16.03 -4.26 -14.10
N THR A 48 15.01 -4.06 -13.27
CA THR A 48 15.19 -3.56 -11.90
C THR A 48 14.20 -4.19 -10.92
N GLU A 49 14.45 -4.05 -9.62
CA GLU A 49 13.44 -4.25 -8.57
C GLU A 49 13.02 -2.86 -8.07
N ILE A 50 11.73 -2.65 -7.85
CA ILE A 50 11.22 -1.39 -7.27
C ILE A 50 10.38 -1.74 -6.05
N LEU A 51 10.68 -1.11 -4.92
CA LEU A 51 9.87 -1.19 -3.72
C LEU A 51 8.89 -0.01 -3.67
N LEU A 52 7.60 -0.33 -3.61
CA LEU A 52 6.53 0.61 -3.27
C LEU A 52 6.11 0.34 -1.83
N GLU A 53 6.32 1.31 -0.95
CA GLU A 53 5.92 1.25 0.45
C GLU A 53 4.64 2.08 0.64
N TYR A 54 3.56 1.42 1.02
CA TYR A 54 2.33 2.07 1.46
C TYR A 54 2.27 2.12 3.00
N GLU A 55 2.22 3.32 3.56
CA GLU A 55 1.96 3.59 4.98
C GLU A 55 0.45 3.75 5.17
N VAL A 56 -0.14 2.86 5.98
CA VAL A 56 -1.58 2.85 6.29
C VAL A 56 -1.96 4.17 6.96
N GLY A 57 -3.00 4.80 6.42
CA GLY A 57 -3.48 6.08 6.92
C GLY A 57 -4.19 6.03 8.26
N GLY A 58 -4.65 7.21 8.68
CA GLY A 58 -5.43 7.35 9.92
C GLY A 58 -6.74 6.56 9.94
N SER A 59 -7.24 6.12 8.78
CA SER A 59 -8.42 5.24 8.69
C SER A 59 -8.18 3.80 9.17
N GLY A 60 -6.92 3.35 9.21
CA GLY A 60 -6.63 1.90 9.21
C GLY A 60 -7.07 1.23 7.91
N LEU A 61 -6.94 -0.09 7.84
CA LEU A 61 -7.56 -0.93 6.81
C LEU A 61 -8.30 -2.08 7.49
N ALA A 62 -9.60 -2.21 7.23
CA ALA A 62 -10.42 -3.30 7.74
C ALA A 62 -10.21 -4.60 6.95
N ASP A 63 -10.85 -5.67 7.42
CA ASP A 63 -10.98 -6.89 6.64
C ASP A 63 -11.74 -6.62 5.34
N GLY A 64 -11.27 -7.21 4.23
CA GLY A 64 -11.79 -6.95 2.88
C GLY A 64 -11.38 -5.60 2.27
N ALA A 65 -10.62 -4.77 2.98
CA ALA A 65 -10.03 -3.56 2.41
C ALA A 65 -9.08 -3.88 1.25
N TRP A 66 -8.92 -2.91 0.34
CA TRP A 66 -7.99 -3.06 -0.79
C TRP A 66 -7.23 -1.79 -1.11
N ILE A 67 -6.04 -1.98 -1.69
CA ILE A 67 -5.19 -0.93 -2.25
C ILE A 67 -4.98 -1.24 -3.73
N LYS A 68 -5.17 -0.23 -4.59
CA LYS A 68 -5.01 -0.36 -6.03
C LYS A 68 -4.01 0.66 -6.55
N GLY A 69 -2.82 0.19 -6.91
CA GLY A 69 -1.79 0.97 -7.59
C GLY A 69 -1.97 0.86 -9.10
N THR A 70 -2.10 1.98 -9.80
CA THR A 70 -2.36 2.02 -11.24
C THR A 70 -1.34 2.86 -11.99
N PHE A 71 -1.07 2.48 -13.23
CA PHE A 71 -0.25 3.27 -14.15
C PHE A 71 -0.83 3.25 -15.57
N LYS A 72 -0.28 4.13 -16.41
CA LYS A 72 -0.81 4.40 -17.74
C LYS A 72 -0.73 3.16 -18.63
N PHE A 73 -1.79 2.91 -19.40
CA PHE A 73 -1.87 1.73 -20.28
C PHE A 73 -0.93 1.81 -21.49
N TYR A 74 -0.56 3.01 -21.92
CA TYR A 74 0.38 3.26 -23.02
C TYR A 74 1.83 3.07 -22.58
N SER A 75 2.10 1.98 -21.86
CA SER A 75 3.41 1.58 -21.39
C SER A 75 3.68 0.16 -21.85
N ASP A 76 4.88 -0.09 -22.37
CA ASP A 76 5.37 -1.44 -22.72
C ASP A 76 6.16 -2.07 -21.55
N TRP A 77 5.96 -1.55 -20.34
CA TRP A 77 6.43 -2.18 -19.11
C TRP A 77 6.04 -3.66 -19.12
N ALA A 78 7.00 -4.54 -18.82
CA ALA A 78 6.74 -5.97 -18.87
C ALA A 78 5.62 -6.36 -17.89
N LEU A 79 4.77 -7.31 -18.30
CA LEU A 79 3.60 -7.66 -17.53
C LEU A 79 4.02 -8.31 -16.21
N PHE A 80 3.49 -7.77 -15.11
CA PHE A 80 3.64 -8.36 -13.79
C PHE A 80 2.94 -9.72 -13.71
N GLN A 81 3.48 -10.61 -12.87
CA GLN A 81 2.89 -11.91 -12.59
C GLN A 81 3.03 -12.24 -11.10
N THR A 82 2.16 -13.10 -10.60
CA THR A 82 2.09 -13.49 -9.18
C THR A 82 2.09 -15.01 -8.99
N SER A 83 2.36 -15.78 -10.05
CA SER A 83 2.22 -17.24 -10.09
C SER A 83 3.53 -18.01 -9.88
N ASP A 84 4.66 -17.51 -10.38
CA ASP A 84 5.96 -18.18 -10.22
C ASP A 84 7.00 -17.20 -9.67
N ARG A 85 7.29 -17.34 -8.37
CA ARG A 85 8.24 -16.47 -7.68
C ARG A 85 9.64 -16.48 -8.27
N THR A 86 10.04 -17.55 -8.96
CA THR A 86 11.39 -17.71 -9.50
C THR A 86 11.59 -17.04 -10.85
N LYS A 87 10.53 -16.45 -11.42
CA LYS A 87 10.55 -15.85 -12.76
C LYS A 87 10.55 -14.33 -12.70
N ASP A 88 10.95 -13.77 -13.84
CA ASP A 88 10.88 -12.33 -14.10
C ASP A 88 9.48 -11.77 -13.86
N ASN A 89 9.43 -10.47 -13.57
CA ASN A 89 8.21 -9.70 -13.30
C ASN A 89 7.34 -10.25 -12.16
N TYR A 90 7.88 -11.12 -11.31
CA TYR A 90 7.18 -11.56 -10.10
C TYR A 90 6.94 -10.37 -9.18
N VAL A 91 5.72 -10.25 -8.66
CA VAL A 91 5.37 -9.24 -7.67
C VAL A 91 5.01 -9.93 -6.37
N SER A 92 5.61 -9.43 -5.27
CA SER A 92 5.29 -9.88 -3.93
C SER A 92 4.74 -8.73 -3.09
N VAL A 93 4.04 -9.10 -2.02
CA VAL A 93 3.46 -8.18 -1.06
C VAL A 93 3.78 -8.66 0.36
N GLU A 94 4.15 -7.74 1.24
CA GLU A 94 4.51 -8.03 2.63
C GLU A 94 3.89 -7.02 3.57
N TYR A 95 3.42 -7.50 4.72
CA TYR A 95 2.98 -6.68 5.83
C TYR A 95 4.15 -6.41 6.79
N VAL A 96 4.29 -5.16 7.24
CA VAL A 96 5.26 -4.75 8.25
C VAL A 96 4.54 -3.96 9.35
N PRO A 97 4.47 -4.48 10.59
CA PRO A 97 3.82 -3.79 11.70
C PRO A 97 4.56 -2.50 12.06
N ASN A 98 3.80 -1.49 12.49
CA ASN A 98 4.36 -0.32 13.16
C ASN A 98 4.62 -0.61 14.64
N LYS A 99 5.40 0.27 15.29
CA LYS A 99 5.54 0.25 16.75
C LYS A 99 4.18 0.54 17.39
N LEU A 100 3.79 -0.32 18.34
CA LEU A 100 2.57 -0.14 19.11
C LEU A 100 2.71 0.98 20.15
N PHE A 101 1.64 1.74 20.32
CA PHE A 101 1.47 2.65 21.45
C PHE A 101 1.13 1.86 22.73
N PRO A 102 1.43 2.40 23.93
CA PRO A 102 1.05 1.76 25.18
C PRO A 102 -0.46 1.46 25.23
N GLY A 103 -0.81 0.18 25.44
CA GLY A 103 -2.20 -0.28 25.46
C GLY A 103 -2.82 -0.56 24.10
N GLN A 104 -2.10 -0.39 22.99
CA GLN A 104 -2.58 -0.73 21.65
C GLN A 104 -2.37 -2.23 21.36
N THR A 105 -3.35 -2.86 20.71
CA THR A 105 -3.25 -4.24 20.23
C THR A 105 -2.60 -4.31 18.85
N PRO A 106 -1.83 -5.38 18.55
CA PRO A 106 -1.30 -5.60 17.20
C PRO A 106 -2.42 -5.80 16.19
N ALA A 107 -2.11 -5.49 14.93
CA ALA A 107 -3.01 -5.79 13.82
C ALA A 107 -3.17 -7.30 13.64
N THR A 108 -4.35 -7.72 13.19
CA THR A 108 -4.76 -9.14 13.19
C THR A 108 -4.80 -9.76 11.80
N VAL A 109 -4.41 -9.01 10.75
CA VAL A 109 -4.35 -9.48 9.37
C VAL A 109 -3.65 -10.84 9.28
N GLN A 110 -4.30 -11.83 8.67
CA GLN A 110 -3.69 -13.15 8.45
C GLN A 110 -2.89 -13.21 7.17
N SER A 111 -3.36 -12.55 6.10
CA SER A 111 -2.65 -12.55 4.83
C SER A 111 -2.99 -11.34 3.95
N LEU A 112 -2.10 -11.09 2.99
CA LEU A 112 -2.31 -10.16 1.90
C LEU A 112 -2.24 -10.94 0.59
N SER A 113 -3.16 -10.70 -0.34
CA SER A 113 -3.04 -11.19 -1.71
C SER A 113 -2.70 -10.04 -2.64
N ILE A 114 -2.00 -10.34 -3.73
CA ILE A 114 -1.74 -9.38 -4.80
C ILE A 114 -2.08 -9.99 -6.16
N ARG A 115 -2.68 -9.17 -7.03
CA ARG A 115 -2.99 -9.52 -8.42
C ARG A 115 -2.64 -8.38 -9.37
N PHE A 116 -2.36 -8.72 -10.62
CA PHE A 116 -2.18 -7.76 -11.71
C PHE A 116 -3.29 -7.89 -12.74
N ASP A 117 -3.94 -6.77 -13.06
CA ASP A 117 -4.94 -6.67 -14.12
C ASP A 117 -4.52 -5.62 -15.15
N GLN A 118 -4.50 -6.00 -16.42
CA GLN A 118 -4.16 -5.08 -17.51
C GLN A 118 -5.28 -4.07 -17.82
N LYS A 119 -6.51 -4.36 -17.40
CA LYS A 119 -7.71 -3.55 -17.62
C LYS A 119 -8.47 -3.30 -16.29
N GLY A 120 -7.76 -3.24 -15.18
CA GLY A 120 -8.35 -3.16 -13.84
C GLY A 120 -8.82 -1.77 -13.40
N HIS A 121 -8.69 -0.75 -14.25
CA HIS A 121 -9.15 0.61 -13.94
C HIS A 121 -9.42 1.44 -15.22
N GLU A 122 -9.97 2.64 -15.03
CA GLU A 122 -10.35 3.53 -16.13
C GLU A 122 -9.15 4.05 -16.92
N ARG A 123 -9.38 4.41 -18.19
CA ARG A 123 -8.35 5.07 -18.99
C ARG A 123 -8.07 6.47 -18.43
N PRO A 124 -6.81 6.92 -18.42
CA PRO A 124 -5.64 6.26 -19.01
C PRO A 124 -4.92 5.26 -18.08
N PHE A 125 -5.34 5.08 -16.82
CA PHE A 125 -4.62 4.31 -15.79
C PHE A 125 -5.08 2.85 -15.68
N GLN A 126 -5.14 2.12 -16.80
CA GLN A 126 -5.80 0.79 -16.82
C GLN A 126 -5.00 -0.34 -16.17
N LYS A 127 -3.66 -0.28 -16.18
CA LYS A 127 -2.81 -1.33 -15.61
C LYS A 127 -2.85 -1.19 -14.09
N ALA A 128 -3.28 -2.22 -13.38
CA ALA A 128 -3.57 -2.17 -11.96
C ALA A 128 -2.92 -3.34 -11.21
N LEU A 129 -2.16 -3.02 -10.17
CA LEU A 129 -1.84 -3.95 -9.09
C LEU A 129 -2.84 -3.74 -7.96
N VAL A 130 -3.51 -4.80 -7.54
CA VAL A 130 -4.48 -4.76 -6.45
C VAL A 130 -3.99 -5.65 -5.33
N VAL A 131 -3.88 -5.07 -4.14
CA VAL A 131 -3.60 -5.76 -2.89
C VAL A 131 -4.90 -5.84 -2.10
N ASP A 132 -5.27 -7.04 -1.66
CA ASP A 132 -6.44 -7.28 -0.82
C ASP A 132 -6.00 -7.73 0.58
N VAL A 133 -6.69 -7.22 1.60
CA VAL A 133 -6.49 -7.58 3.01
C VAL A 133 -7.47 -8.70 3.36
N HIS A 134 -6.95 -9.78 3.95
CA HIS A 134 -7.76 -10.95 4.31
C HIS A 134 -7.66 -11.28 5.79
N ASP A 135 -8.82 -11.50 6.38
CA ASP A 135 -9.01 -12.05 7.72
C ASP A 135 -8.27 -11.23 8.78
N GLY A 136 -8.83 -10.06 9.09
CA GLY A 136 -8.30 -9.13 10.08
C GLY A 136 -8.07 -7.72 9.53
N TYR A 137 -7.40 -6.89 10.32
CA TYR A 137 -7.19 -5.47 10.01
C TYR A 137 -5.72 -5.05 10.15
N LEU A 138 -5.37 -3.92 9.53
CA LEU A 138 -4.10 -3.22 9.70
C LEU A 138 -4.30 -1.93 10.51
N ASN A 139 -3.37 -1.66 11.43
CA ASN A 139 -3.37 -0.45 12.23
C ASN A 139 -2.89 0.77 11.43
N PRO A 140 -3.33 1.99 11.80
CA PRO A 140 -2.72 3.22 11.30
C PRO A 140 -1.20 3.23 11.49
N GLY A 141 -0.47 3.54 10.41
CA GLY A 141 0.99 3.54 10.37
C GLY A 141 1.65 2.21 10.06
N ASP A 142 0.92 1.10 10.06
CA ASP A 142 1.44 -0.16 9.52
C ASP A 142 1.82 0.02 8.04
N ARG A 143 2.67 -0.87 7.53
CA ARG A 143 3.17 -0.77 6.16
C ARG A 143 2.86 -2.00 5.33
N ILE A 144 2.54 -1.76 4.07
CA ILE A 144 2.47 -2.77 3.03
C ILE A 144 3.59 -2.50 2.03
N LEU A 145 4.48 -3.47 1.87
CA LEU A 145 5.60 -3.44 0.94
C LEU A 145 5.22 -4.21 -0.32
N ILE A 146 5.17 -3.52 -1.45
CA ILE A 146 4.91 -4.11 -2.77
C ILE A 146 6.21 -4.09 -3.55
N ARG A 147 6.79 -5.27 -3.84
CA ARG A 147 8.02 -5.38 -4.63
C ARG A 147 7.69 -5.71 -6.08
N LEU A 148 7.98 -4.78 -6.97
CA LEU A 148 7.84 -4.96 -8.40
C LEU A 148 9.08 -5.65 -8.96
N GLY A 149 8.93 -6.89 -9.41
CA GLY A 149 10.08 -7.68 -9.86
C GLY A 149 10.94 -8.14 -8.68
N ASP A 150 10.36 -8.88 -7.75
CA ASP A 150 11.06 -9.37 -6.56
C ASP A 150 12.20 -10.34 -6.93
N ARG A 151 13.44 -9.89 -6.70
CA ARG A 151 14.67 -10.59 -7.09
C ARG A 151 15.12 -11.63 -6.06
N ARG A 152 14.50 -11.68 -4.88
CA ARG A 152 14.93 -12.56 -3.78
C ARG A 152 14.81 -14.05 -4.10
N TYR A 153 14.09 -14.38 -5.18
CA TYR A 153 13.85 -15.75 -5.64
C TYR A 153 14.54 -16.10 -6.97
N GLY A 154 15.41 -15.22 -7.48
CA GLY A 154 16.27 -15.50 -8.66
C GLY A 154 15.81 -14.91 -10.00
N GLY A 155 14.66 -14.24 -10.05
CA GLY A 155 14.23 -13.49 -11.25
C GLY A 155 15.10 -12.25 -11.51
N ARG A 156 15.12 -11.75 -12.75
CA ARG A 156 15.88 -10.54 -13.14
C ARG A 156 15.25 -9.24 -12.61
N GLY A 157 14.06 -9.32 -12.03
CA GLY A 157 13.22 -8.20 -11.64
C GLY A 157 12.14 -7.90 -12.68
N THR A 158 11.74 -6.64 -12.78
CA THR A 158 10.79 -6.17 -13.78
C THR A 158 11.48 -5.32 -14.84
N ARG A 159 11.03 -5.44 -16.09
CA ARG A 159 11.55 -4.61 -17.20
C ARG A 159 10.76 -3.31 -17.29
N ALA A 160 11.42 -2.20 -17.03
CA ALA A 160 10.88 -0.86 -17.24
C ALA A 160 10.50 -0.66 -18.72
N GLN A 161 9.61 0.30 -18.99
CA GLN A 161 9.22 0.65 -20.34
C GLN A 161 10.44 1.11 -21.18
N THR A 162 10.40 0.85 -22.49
CA THR A 162 11.55 1.04 -23.40
C THR A 162 11.69 2.46 -23.94
N PHE A 163 10.80 3.36 -23.55
CA PHE A 163 10.83 4.77 -23.94
C PHE A 163 10.77 5.69 -22.71
N VAL A 164 11.38 6.87 -22.85
CA VAL A 164 11.40 7.86 -21.78
C VAL A 164 10.03 8.53 -21.66
N GLU A 165 9.46 8.54 -20.46
CA GLU A 165 8.30 9.34 -20.11
C GLU A 165 8.67 10.29 -18.98
N LYS A 166 8.46 11.59 -19.21
CA LYS A 166 8.57 12.58 -18.14
C LYS A 166 7.35 12.45 -17.23
N ASP A 167 7.58 12.49 -15.92
CA ASP A 167 6.54 12.43 -14.89
C ASP A 167 5.68 11.15 -14.99
N PHE A 168 6.31 9.98 -15.20
CA PHE A 168 5.64 8.70 -15.00
C PHE A 168 5.05 8.65 -13.59
N ARG A 169 3.77 8.29 -13.47
CA ARG A 169 3.05 8.33 -12.19
C ARG A 169 2.32 7.03 -11.94
N TRP A 170 2.50 6.53 -10.73
CA TRP A 170 1.55 5.64 -10.10
C TRP A 170 0.43 6.44 -9.44
N ARG A 171 -0.81 6.00 -9.62
CA ARG A 171 -1.97 6.49 -8.87
C ARG A 171 -2.48 5.39 -7.96
N PHE A 172 -2.55 5.69 -6.68
CA PHE A 172 -3.02 4.78 -5.65
C PHE A 172 -4.42 5.15 -5.21
N TYR A 173 -5.29 4.15 -5.15
CA TYR A 173 -6.65 4.22 -4.65
C TYR A 173 -6.78 3.26 -3.48
N ILE A 174 -7.35 3.76 -2.38
CA ILE A 174 -7.43 3.03 -1.12
C ILE A 174 -8.90 2.96 -0.75
N ASP A 175 -9.39 1.75 -0.53
CA ASP A 175 -10.70 1.51 0.05
C ASP A 175 -10.49 0.87 1.42
N PRO A 176 -10.57 1.66 2.50
CA PRO A 176 -10.22 1.21 3.84
C PRO A 176 -11.23 0.25 4.45
N VAL A 177 -12.41 0.08 3.84
CA VAL A 177 -13.51 -0.74 4.40
C VAL A 177 -14.05 -1.79 3.41
N GLY A 178 -13.46 -1.92 2.23
CA GLY A 178 -13.82 -2.95 1.26
C GLY A 178 -15.20 -2.75 0.62
N THR A 179 -15.59 -1.49 0.40
CA THR A 179 -16.87 -1.15 -0.22
C THR A 179 -16.89 -1.57 -1.70
N SER A 180 -17.79 -2.49 -2.04
CA SER A 180 -18.00 -2.97 -3.42
C SER A 180 -18.75 -1.99 -4.30
#